data_AF-A0A7Y2WZC7-F1
#
_entry.id   AF-A0A7Y2WZC7-F1
#
_cell.length_a   1.000
_cell.length_b   1.000
_cell.length_c   1.000
_cell.angle_alpha   90.00
_cell.angle_beta   90.00
_cell.angle_gamma   90.00
#
_symmetry.space_group_name_H-M   'P 1'
#
loop_
_entity.id
_entity.type
_entity.pdbx_description
1 polymer ?
#
loop_
_entity_poly.entity_id
_entity_poly.type
_entity_poly.pdbx_seq_one_letter_code
_entity_poly.pdbx_strand_id
1 'polypeptide(L)'
;MSTPRNDYERLAIAQFAQIAITRGLKPVTRFRADNQLKLPDGQHFQFGDLRVTKGTCHVIVEVESAGGVTNLVKYWYILQKLRAEERVVLLHVFRQTSTGDYGSHMQLWDFLAARMRADLGDRFDAEQYTYRAPETTDTSFAAALVAFERWLDQEYGADA
;
A
#
# COMPACT_ATOMS: atom_id res chain seq x y z
N MET A 1 -10.96 -31.45 12.40
CA MET A 1 -10.07 -30.38 12.90
C MET A 1 -9.74 -29.47 11.73
N SER A 2 -10.26 -28.25 11.68
CA SER A 2 -9.88 -27.31 10.62
C SER A 2 -8.44 -26.86 10.86
N THR A 3 -7.56 -27.08 9.90
CA THR A 3 -6.22 -26.49 9.86
C THR A 3 -6.36 -25.00 10.16
N PRO A 4 -5.55 -24.40 11.07
CA PRO A 4 -5.59 -22.97 11.28
C PRO A 4 -5.42 -22.29 9.92
N ARG A 5 -6.37 -21.42 9.58
CA ARG A 5 -6.34 -20.65 8.33
C ARG A 5 -5.03 -19.87 8.35
N ASN A 6 -4.06 -20.25 7.52
CA ASN A 6 -2.80 -19.49 7.40
C ASN A 6 -3.16 -18.07 7.01
N ASP A 7 -3.01 -17.14 7.96
CA ASP A 7 -3.29 -15.73 7.78
C ASP A 7 -2.08 -15.07 7.09
N TYR A 8 -1.92 -15.40 5.81
CA TYR A 8 -0.81 -14.96 4.98
C TYR A 8 -0.79 -13.43 4.80
N GLU A 9 -1.94 -12.77 4.87
CA GLU A 9 -2.04 -11.31 4.84
C GLU A 9 -1.36 -10.71 6.08
N ARG A 10 -1.72 -11.21 7.28
CA ARG A 10 -1.06 -10.78 8.52
C ARG A 10 0.45 -11.05 8.52
N LEU A 11 0.87 -12.21 8.01
CA LEU A 11 2.29 -12.57 7.92
C LEU A 11 3.06 -11.66 6.94
N ALA A 12 2.45 -11.31 5.80
CA ALA A 12 3.04 -10.36 4.85
C ALA A 12 3.16 -8.96 5.47
N ILE A 13 2.08 -8.45 6.08
CA ILE A 13 2.07 -7.13 6.74
C ILE A 13 3.14 -7.05 7.84
N ALA A 14 3.32 -8.14 8.61
CA ALA A 14 4.34 -8.19 9.66
C ALA A 14 5.77 -7.98 9.13
N GLN A 15 6.09 -8.45 7.92
CA GLN A 15 7.40 -8.26 7.32
C GLN A 15 7.63 -6.80 6.92
N PHE A 16 6.66 -6.15 6.28
CA PHE A 16 6.72 -4.70 6.01
C PHE A 16 6.82 -3.88 7.30
N ALA A 17 6.05 -4.24 8.33
CA ALA A 17 6.13 -3.57 9.63
C ALA A 17 7.52 -3.71 10.26
N GLN A 18 8.11 -4.90 10.23
CA GLN A 18 9.44 -5.15 10.79
C GLN A 18 10.53 -4.34 10.06
N ILE A 19 10.42 -4.20 8.74
CA ILE A 19 11.32 -3.36 7.93
C ILE A 19 11.27 -1.90 8.41
N ALA A 20 10.06 -1.35 8.57
CA ALA A 20 9.88 0.02 9.05
C ALA A 20 10.42 0.22 10.48
N ILE A 21 10.12 -0.72 11.38
CA ILE A 21 10.58 -0.68 12.78
C ILE A 21 12.11 -0.71 12.86
N THR A 22 12.76 -1.54 12.04
CA THR A 22 14.23 -1.66 12.01
C THR A 22 14.90 -0.35 11.55
N ARG A 23 14.18 0.49 10.81
CA ARG A 23 14.59 1.84 10.38
C ARG A 23 14.20 2.95 11.38
N GLY A 24 13.67 2.59 12.56
CA GLY A 24 13.20 3.54 13.55
C GLY A 24 11.91 4.29 13.15
N LEU A 25 11.20 3.81 12.13
CA LEU A 25 9.95 4.39 11.65
C LEU A 25 8.76 3.75 12.38
N LYS A 26 7.64 4.48 12.46
CA LYS A 26 6.41 4.02 13.11
C LYS A 26 5.40 3.51 12.08
N PRO A 27 5.30 2.19 11.82
CA PRO A 27 4.22 1.66 11.01
C PRO A 27 2.88 1.76 11.77
N VAL A 28 1.84 2.14 11.03
CA VAL A 28 0.47 2.20 11.49
C VAL A 28 -0.32 1.14 10.73
N THR A 29 -1.01 0.25 11.44
CA THR A 29 -1.79 -0.84 10.85
C THR A 29 -3.28 -0.51 10.78
N ARG A 30 -4.00 -1.22 9.92
CA ARG A 30 -5.44 -1.05 9.61
C ARG A 30 -6.36 -0.67 10.77
N PHE A 31 -6.20 -1.33 11.92
CA PHE A 31 -7.13 -1.23 13.05
C PHE A 31 -6.87 -0.04 14.00
N ARG A 32 -5.82 0.74 13.76
CA ARG A 32 -5.53 1.88 14.63
C ARG A 32 -6.25 3.14 14.16
N ALA A 33 -6.71 3.94 15.12
CA ALA A 33 -7.44 5.18 14.84
C ALA A 33 -6.60 6.20 14.06
N ASP A 34 -5.28 6.17 14.21
CA ASP A 34 -4.35 7.02 13.46
C ASP A 34 -4.23 6.60 11.99
N ASN A 35 -4.73 5.43 11.57
CA ASN A 35 -4.78 5.01 10.17
C ASN A 35 -6.02 5.51 9.41
N GLN A 36 -6.75 6.46 9.99
CA GLN A 36 -7.99 6.97 9.41
C GLN A 36 -7.95 8.49 9.29
N LEU A 37 -8.56 9.00 8.24
CA LEU A 37 -8.87 10.42 8.04
C LEU A 37 -10.38 10.59 8.16
N LYS A 38 -10.83 11.46 9.07
CA LYS A 38 -12.24 11.83 9.16
C LYS A 38 -12.61 12.73 7.98
N LEU A 39 -13.67 12.37 7.27
CA LEU A 39 -14.23 13.12 6.15
C LEU A 39 -15.32 14.10 6.62
N PRO A 40 -15.62 15.16 5.85
CA PRO A 40 -16.55 16.22 6.27
C PRO A 40 -17.97 15.74 6.61
N ASP A 41 -18.42 14.64 6.01
CA ASP A 41 -19.74 14.04 6.20
C ASP A 41 -19.79 13.02 7.35
N GLY A 42 -18.72 12.92 8.14
CA GLY A 42 -18.60 11.97 9.24
C GLY A 42 -18.15 10.57 8.82
N GLN A 43 -17.90 10.32 7.53
CA GLN A 43 -17.26 9.10 7.06
C GLN A 43 -15.77 9.08 7.44
N HIS A 44 -15.13 7.92 7.29
CA HIS A 44 -13.71 7.75 7.54
C HIS A 44 -13.04 7.17 6.31
N PHE A 45 -11.99 7.83 5.86
CA PHE A 45 -11.06 7.28 4.87
C PHE A 45 -10.02 6.42 5.61
N GLN A 46 -9.96 5.14 5.26
CA GLN A 46 -8.96 4.22 5.78
C GLN A 46 -7.78 4.12 4.81
N PHE A 47 -6.60 4.52 5.29
CA PHE A 47 -5.33 4.18 4.64
C PHE A 47 -5.13 2.67 4.73
N GLY A 48 -4.34 2.11 3.82
CA GLY A 48 -4.23 0.67 3.61
C GLY A 48 -3.86 -0.18 4.82
N ASP A 49 -3.60 -1.46 4.59
CA ASP A 49 -3.34 -2.41 5.68
C ASP A 49 -2.15 -2.00 6.57
N LEU A 50 -1.15 -1.35 5.97
CA LEU A 50 -0.03 -0.70 6.66
C LEU A 50 0.31 0.65 6.03
N ARG A 51 0.65 1.63 6.87
CA ARG A 51 1.14 2.95 6.45
C ARG A 51 2.34 3.37 7.27
N VAL A 52 3.34 3.95 6.62
CA VAL A 52 4.42 4.72 7.25
C VAL A 52 4.35 6.14 6.72
N THR A 53 4.38 7.12 7.62
CA THR A 53 4.39 8.55 7.25
C THR A 53 5.80 9.11 7.45
N LYS A 54 6.33 9.78 6.43
CA LYS A 54 7.60 10.54 6.45
C LYS A 54 7.33 11.94 5.89
N GLY A 55 7.38 12.97 6.75
CA GLY A 55 7.00 14.33 6.34
C GLY A 55 5.56 14.35 5.80
N THR A 56 5.37 14.90 4.60
CA THR A 56 4.08 14.90 3.88
C THR A 56 3.85 13.66 3.02
N CYS A 57 4.77 12.69 3.02
CA CYS A 57 4.65 11.47 2.24
C CYS A 57 4.13 10.29 3.07
N HIS A 58 3.17 9.56 2.52
CA HIS A 58 2.64 8.32 3.05
C HIS A 58 3.08 7.15 2.16
N VAL A 59 3.90 6.25 2.70
CA VAL A 59 4.21 4.96 2.07
C VAL A 59 3.22 3.94 2.61
N ILE A 60 2.39 3.40 1.72
CA ILE A 60 1.25 2.56 2.04
C ILE A 60 1.46 1.18 1.43
N VAL A 61 1.13 0.15 2.20
CA VAL A 61 1.06 -1.23 1.74
C VAL A 61 -0.39 -1.69 1.85
N GLU A 62 -0.94 -2.18 0.74
CA GLU A 62 -2.19 -2.94 0.70
C GLU A 62 -1.81 -4.40 0.41
N VAL A 63 -2.19 -5.32 1.28
CA VAL A 63 -1.98 -6.76 1.09
C VAL A 63 -3.34 -7.42 1.03
N GLU A 64 -3.80 -7.74 -0.18
CA GLU A 64 -5.13 -8.33 -0.32
C GLU A 64 -5.17 -9.37 -1.44
N SER A 65 -6.05 -10.34 -1.26
CA SER A 65 -6.40 -11.30 -2.31
C SER A 65 -7.34 -10.72 -3.37
N ALA A 66 -8.20 -9.75 -3.05
CA ALA A 66 -9.21 -9.24 -3.99
C ALA A 66 -9.54 -7.74 -3.83
N GLY A 67 -8.63 -6.98 -3.20
CA GLY A 67 -8.78 -5.54 -3.00
C GLY A 67 -8.81 -4.81 -4.32
N GLY A 68 -10.01 -4.42 -4.74
CA GLY A 68 -10.26 -3.89 -6.07
C GLY A 68 -9.54 -2.58 -6.36
N VAL A 69 -9.63 -2.16 -7.62
CA VAL A 69 -9.24 -0.83 -8.10
C VAL A 69 -9.79 0.33 -7.25
N THR A 70 -10.81 0.09 -6.43
CA THR A 70 -11.33 1.00 -5.41
C THR A 70 -10.27 1.39 -4.37
N ASN A 71 -9.43 0.46 -3.90
CA ASN A 71 -8.32 0.76 -2.99
C ASN A 71 -7.26 1.65 -3.66
N LEU A 72 -7.11 1.58 -4.97
CA LEU A 72 -6.24 2.48 -5.72
C LEU A 72 -6.89 3.86 -5.89
N VAL A 73 -8.08 3.92 -6.50
CA VAL A 73 -8.69 5.20 -6.90
C VAL A 73 -9.19 6.04 -5.73
N LYS A 74 -9.38 5.47 -4.53
CA LYS A 74 -9.70 6.26 -3.33
C LYS A 74 -8.62 7.30 -3.04
N TYR A 75 -7.34 6.98 -3.29
CA TYR A 75 -6.23 7.92 -3.11
C TYR A 75 -6.27 9.05 -4.14
N TRP A 76 -6.82 8.79 -5.33
CA TRP A 76 -7.01 9.82 -6.37
C TRP A 76 -7.88 10.95 -5.85
N TYR A 77 -9.04 10.60 -5.28
CA TYR A 77 -9.97 11.55 -4.69
C TYR A 77 -9.35 12.31 -3.51
N ILE A 78 -8.67 11.61 -2.60
CA ILE A 78 -8.04 12.24 -1.42
C ILE A 78 -7.00 13.28 -1.83
N LEU A 79 -6.08 12.93 -2.74
CA LEU A 79 -4.99 13.81 -3.16
C LEU A 79 -5.48 15.00 -4.00
N GLN A 80 -6.58 14.83 -4.74
CA GLN A 80 -7.18 15.95 -5.47
C GLN A 80 -7.98 16.91 -4.58
N LYS A 81 -8.71 16.39 -3.58
CA LYS A 81 -9.76 17.16 -2.90
C LYS A 81 -9.46 17.52 -1.47
N LEU A 82 -8.70 16.70 -0.75
CA LEU A 82 -8.58 16.82 0.70
C LEU A 82 -7.14 16.98 1.18
N ARG A 83 -6.16 16.49 0.42
CA ARG A 83 -4.76 16.40 0.80
C ARG A 83 -3.84 16.84 -0.33
N ALA A 84 -4.00 18.09 -0.78
CA ALA A 84 -3.30 18.60 -1.95
C ALA A 84 -1.76 18.64 -1.79
N GLU A 85 -1.27 18.84 -0.57
CA GLU A 85 0.15 18.95 -0.22
C GLU A 85 0.80 17.60 0.17
N GLU A 86 0.02 16.51 0.24
CA GLU A 86 0.53 15.20 0.61
C GLU A 86 0.96 14.41 -0.63
N ARG A 87 1.92 13.50 -0.42
CA ARG A 87 2.33 12.48 -1.39
C ARG A 87 1.89 11.11 -0.90
N VAL A 88 1.45 10.25 -1.82
CA VAL A 88 1.23 8.83 -1.54
C VAL A 88 2.09 7.97 -2.44
N VAL A 89 2.78 7.01 -1.83
CA VAL A 89 3.40 5.87 -2.50
C VAL A 89 2.63 4.62 -2.11
N LEU A 90 2.02 3.93 -3.07
CA LEU A 90 1.19 2.76 -2.82
C LEU A 90 1.83 1.49 -3.35
N LEU A 91 2.19 0.56 -2.45
CA LEU A 91 2.56 -0.80 -2.82
C LEU A 91 1.35 -1.71 -2.65
N HIS A 92 0.86 -2.29 -3.74
CA HIS A 92 -0.21 -3.28 -3.70
C HIS A 92 0.38 -4.68 -3.89
N VAL A 93 0.12 -5.60 -2.97
CA VAL A 93 0.67 -6.95 -3.01
C VAL A 93 -0.47 -7.95 -3.13
N PHE A 94 -0.77 -8.37 -4.36
CA PHE A 94 -1.88 -9.25 -4.68
C PHE A 94 -1.60 -10.68 -4.26
N ARG A 95 -2.45 -11.25 -3.41
CA ARG A 95 -2.36 -12.67 -3.09
C ARG A 95 -2.94 -13.51 -4.23
N GLN A 96 -2.11 -14.36 -4.82
CA GLN A 96 -2.52 -15.29 -5.88
C GLN A 96 -2.59 -16.72 -5.34
N THR A 97 -3.64 -17.45 -5.71
CA THR A 97 -3.74 -18.90 -5.46
C THR A 97 -3.26 -19.73 -6.64
N SER A 98 -3.30 -19.16 -7.86
CA SER A 98 -2.87 -19.80 -9.11
C SER A 98 -2.17 -18.83 -10.07
N THR A 99 -1.42 -19.37 -11.04
CA THR A 99 -0.83 -18.56 -12.11
C THR A 99 -1.95 -18.04 -13.02
N GLY A 100 -2.20 -16.73 -13.01
CA GLY A 100 -3.23 -16.10 -13.85
C GLY A 100 -4.43 -15.53 -13.08
N ASP A 101 -4.48 -15.73 -11.76
CA ASP A 101 -5.45 -15.04 -10.91
C ASP A 101 -5.29 -13.50 -11.10
N TYR A 102 -6.41 -12.81 -11.26
CA TYR A 102 -6.51 -11.34 -11.31
C TYR A 102 -5.87 -10.65 -12.53
N GLY A 103 -5.54 -11.36 -13.62
CA GLY A 103 -4.89 -10.74 -14.79
C GLY A 103 -5.56 -9.47 -15.32
N SER A 104 -6.88 -9.48 -15.54
CA SER A 104 -7.62 -8.29 -15.98
C SER A 104 -7.70 -7.20 -14.90
N HIS A 105 -7.74 -7.58 -13.62
CA HIS A 105 -7.76 -6.64 -12.49
C HIS A 105 -6.42 -5.91 -12.37
N MET A 106 -5.31 -6.64 -12.47
CA MET A 106 -3.95 -6.09 -12.44
C MET A 106 -3.69 -5.16 -13.64
N GLN A 107 -4.19 -5.51 -14.83
CA GLN A 107 -4.11 -4.64 -16.01
C GLN A 107 -4.92 -3.35 -15.85
N LEU A 108 -6.15 -3.46 -15.31
CA LEU A 108 -6.97 -2.28 -15.03
C LEU A 108 -6.34 -1.42 -13.91
N TRP A 109 -5.74 -2.06 -12.91
CA TRP A 109 -5.00 -1.38 -11.84
C TRP A 109 -3.83 -0.58 -12.42
N ASP A 110 -3.00 -1.18 -13.29
CA ASP A 110 -1.88 -0.50 -13.94
C ASP A 110 -2.36 0.67 -14.79
N PHE A 111 -3.43 0.47 -15.57
CA PHE A 111 -4.04 1.53 -16.36
C PHE A 111 -4.47 2.71 -15.48
N LEU A 112 -5.18 2.45 -14.39
CA LEU A 112 -5.65 3.49 -13.47
C LEU A 112 -4.49 4.17 -12.75
N ALA A 113 -3.48 3.41 -12.30
CA ALA A 113 -2.30 3.98 -11.65
C ALA A 113 -1.55 4.91 -12.62
N ALA A 114 -1.42 4.53 -13.90
CA ALA A 114 -0.83 5.39 -14.91
C ALA A 114 -1.64 6.68 -15.12
N ARG A 115 -2.98 6.60 -15.14
CA ARG A 115 -3.85 7.78 -15.21
C ARG A 115 -3.72 8.69 -13.99
N MET A 116 -3.64 8.10 -12.79
CA MET A 116 -3.42 8.84 -11.55
C MET A 116 -2.07 9.55 -11.54
N ARG A 117 -0.98 8.89 -11.94
CA ARG A 117 0.35 9.54 -12.04
C ARG A 117 0.34 10.70 -13.02
N ALA A 118 -0.32 10.53 -14.17
CA ALA A 118 -0.43 11.59 -15.18
C ALA A 118 -1.20 12.83 -14.66
N ASP A 119 -2.18 12.62 -13.78
CA ASP A 119 -3.01 13.70 -13.23
C ASP A 119 -2.42 14.33 -11.95
N LEU A 120 -1.81 13.53 -11.08
CA LEU A 120 -1.33 13.94 -9.76
C LEU A 120 0.15 14.35 -9.75
N GLY A 121 0.92 13.96 -10.77
CA GLY A 121 2.35 14.20 -10.85
C GLY A 121 3.14 13.42 -9.81
N ASP A 122 4.13 14.07 -9.21
CA ASP A 122 5.02 13.53 -8.17
C ASP A 122 4.31 13.26 -6.82
N ARG A 123 3.05 13.68 -6.68
CA ARG A 123 2.24 13.42 -5.48
C ARG A 123 1.71 11.99 -5.41
N PHE A 124 1.84 11.21 -6.48
CA PHE A 124 1.40 9.83 -6.49
C PHE A 124 2.36 8.91 -7.20
N ASP A 125 2.78 7.85 -6.51
CA ASP A 125 3.41 6.69 -7.10
C ASP A 125 2.73 5.42 -6.61
N ALA A 126 2.82 4.37 -7.43
CA ALA A 126 2.31 3.08 -7.04
C ALA A 126 3.05 1.96 -7.74
N GLU A 127 3.18 0.80 -7.09
CA GLU A 127 3.75 -0.41 -7.66
C GLU A 127 2.90 -1.59 -7.22
N GLN A 128 2.70 -2.56 -8.11
CA GLN A 128 2.00 -3.80 -7.78
C GLN A 128 2.93 -5.00 -7.85
N TYR A 129 2.70 -5.93 -6.94
CA TYR A 129 3.43 -7.17 -6.75
C TYR A 129 2.45 -8.30 -6.50
N THR A 130 2.92 -9.55 -6.55
CA THR A 130 2.11 -10.71 -6.21
C THR A 130 2.82 -11.58 -5.19
N TYR A 131 2.04 -12.44 -4.52
CA TYR A 131 2.59 -13.47 -3.65
C TYR A 131 1.65 -14.65 -3.51
N ARG A 132 2.17 -15.86 -3.31
CA ARG A 132 1.36 -17.04 -2.94
C ARG A 132 1.38 -17.30 -1.44
N ALA A 133 2.58 -17.20 -0.90
CA ALA A 133 2.91 -17.24 0.50
C ALA A 133 3.95 -16.14 0.77
N PRO A 134 3.97 -15.55 1.96
CA PRO A 134 4.88 -14.45 2.28
C PRO A 134 6.26 -15.00 2.65
N GLU A 135 6.88 -15.71 1.70
CA GLU A 135 8.20 -16.30 1.82
C GLU A 135 9.17 -15.52 0.92
N THR A 136 10.42 -15.36 1.34
CA THR A 136 11.43 -14.62 0.56
C THR A 136 11.88 -15.35 -0.71
N THR A 137 11.50 -16.62 -0.87
CA THR A 137 11.65 -17.41 -2.10
C THR A 137 10.66 -16.99 -3.18
N ASP A 138 9.55 -16.33 -2.82
CA ASP A 138 8.64 -15.69 -3.77
C ASP A 138 9.29 -14.40 -4.28
N THR A 139 9.86 -14.47 -5.49
CA THR A 139 10.61 -13.35 -6.09
C THR A 139 9.79 -12.07 -6.22
N SER A 140 8.47 -12.15 -6.40
CA SER A 140 7.63 -10.95 -6.52
C SER A 140 7.39 -10.33 -5.14
N PHE A 141 7.15 -11.15 -4.11
CA PHE A 141 7.03 -10.68 -2.74
C PHE A 141 8.35 -10.07 -2.23
N ALA A 142 9.48 -10.73 -2.49
CA ALA A 142 10.80 -10.20 -2.14
C ALA A 142 11.08 -8.86 -2.83
N ALA A 143 10.68 -8.71 -4.11
CA ALA A 143 10.78 -7.44 -4.81
C ALA A 143 9.91 -6.34 -4.16
N ALA A 144 8.71 -6.70 -3.65
CA ALA A 144 7.86 -5.77 -2.92
C ALA A 144 8.53 -5.25 -1.64
N LEU A 145 9.20 -6.14 -0.89
CA LEU A 145 9.95 -5.75 0.32
C LEU A 145 11.09 -4.79 -0.04
N VAL A 146 11.87 -5.09 -1.08
CA VAL A 146 12.96 -4.23 -1.57
C VAL A 146 12.44 -2.87 -2.05
N ALA A 147 11.31 -2.84 -2.76
CA ALA A 147 10.69 -1.60 -3.19
C ALA A 147 10.21 -0.76 -2.00
N PHE A 148 9.61 -1.41 -0.98
CA PHE A 148 9.21 -0.72 0.24
C PHE A 148 10.42 -0.09 0.94
N GLU A 149 11.52 -0.83 1.09
CA GLU A 149 12.79 -0.29 1.61
C GLU A 149 13.27 0.92 0.82
N ARG A 150 13.33 0.82 -0.51
CA ARG A 150 13.73 1.92 -1.38
C ARG A 150 12.88 3.17 -1.14
N TRP A 151 11.57 3.02 -1.02
CA TRP A 151 10.67 4.14 -0.74
C TRP A 151 10.83 4.68 0.68
N LEU A 152 11.11 3.84 1.66
CA LEU A 152 11.42 4.30 3.02
C LEU A 152 12.75 5.05 3.11
N ASP A 153 13.71 4.75 2.26
CA ASP A 153 15.05 5.36 2.26
C ASP A 153 15.10 6.68 1.45
N GLN A 154 14.04 7.03 0.72
CA GLN A 154 13.93 8.34 0.06
C GLN A 154 13.67 9.47 1.06
N GLU A 155 14.30 10.61 0.79
CA GLU A 155 13.99 11.85 1.49
C GLU A 155 12.76 12.50 0.86
N TYR A 156 11.69 12.61 1.64
CA TYR A 156 10.52 13.40 1.30
C TYR A 156 10.62 14.63 2.18
N GLY A 157 10.88 15.79 1.55
CA GLY A 157 11.23 17.02 2.26
C GLY A 157 10.39 17.25 3.52
N ALA A 158 11.08 17.59 4.60
CA ALA A 158 10.48 18.28 5.74
C ALA A 158 10.89 19.75 5.65
N ASP A 159 9.92 20.63 5.90
CA ASP A 159 10.03 22.08 6.09
C ASP A 159 10.01 22.96 4.80
N ALA A 160 8.79 23.34 4.41
CA ALA A 160 8.48 24.72 4.01
C ALA A 160 7.60 25.35 5.09
#